data_AF-A0A2S9INI3-F1
#
_entry.id   AF-A0A2S9INI3-F1
#
_cell.length_a   1.000
_cell.length_b   1.000
_cell.length_c   1.000
_cell.angle_alpha   90.00
_cell.angle_beta   90.00
_cell.angle_gamma   90.00
#
_symmetry.space_group_name_H-M   'P 1'
#
loop_
_entity.id
_entity.type
_entity.pdbx_description
1 polymer ?
#
loop_
_entity_poly.entity_id
_entity_poly.type
_entity_poly.pdbx_seq_one_letter_code
_entity_poly.pdbx_strand_id
1 'polypeptide(L)' 'MNTPHVCSTTHCRAGWAVHLAGEAGYALERHYGWCLAAQLIYRDSGYQISPVRFYETNDEAMADMKRLAESAEDAA' A
#
# COMPACT_ATOMS: atom_id res chain seq x y z
N MET A 1 15.74 0.38 -18.59
CA MET A 1 14.72 0.77 -17.60
C MET A 1 13.98 -0.49 -17.18
N ASN A 2 14.10 -0.91 -15.92
CA ASN A 2 13.44 -2.11 -15.42
C ASN A 2 12.05 -1.75 -14.86
N THR A 3 11.05 -2.42 -15.42
CA THR A 3 9.61 -2.18 -15.38
C THR A 3 9.04 -2.18 -13.95
N PRO A 4 8.02 -1.35 -13.63
CA PRO A 4 7.32 -1.38 -12.34
C PRO A 4 6.45 -2.65 -12.16
N HIS A 5 7.00 -3.86 -12.28
CA HIS A 5 6.30 -5.14 -12.08
C HIS A 5 7.27 -6.31 -11.82
N VAL A 6 8.01 -6.32 -10.70
CA VAL A 6 8.88 -7.47 -10.32
C VAL A 6 8.23 -8.41 -9.29
N CYS A 7 7.18 -8.00 -8.58
CA CYS A 7 6.76 -8.78 -7.40
C CYS A 7 5.95 -10.05 -7.68
N SER A 8 5.55 -10.37 -8.91
CA SER A 8 4.80 -11.60 -9.26
C SER A 8 3.55 -11.88 -8.40
N THR A 9 3.07 -10.90 -7.65
CA THR A 9 1.87 -11.00 -6.83
C THR A 9 0.87 -9.98 -7.31
N THR A 10 -0.39 -10.19 -6.96
CA THR A 10 -1.51 -9.28 -7.19
C THR A 10 -1.38 -8.06 -6.27
N HIS A 11 -0.26 -7.36 -6.47
CA HIS A 11 0.20 -6.06 -5.99
C HIS A 11 0.41 -5.90 -4.48
N CYS A 12 1.66 -5.59 -4.15
CA CYS A 12 2.04 -4.92 -2.91
C CYS A 12 0.97 -3.89 -2.54
N ARG A 13 0.51 -3.90 -1.29
CA ARG A 13 -0.49 -2.96 -0.75
C ARG A 13 -0.19 -1.48 -1.07
N ALA A 14 1.08 -1.12 -1.30
CA ALA A 14 1.47 0.20 -1.78
C ALA A 14 0.89 0.50 -3.17
N GLY A 15 1.00 -0.45 -4.10
CA GLY A 15 0.41 -0.35 -5.44
C GLY A 15 -1.11 -0.28 -5.38
N TRP A 16 -1.76 -1.04 -4.49
CA TRP A 16 -3.21 -0.92 -4.26
C TRP A 16 -3.60 0.47 -3.73
N ALA A 17 -2.86 1.01 -2.75
CA ALA A 17 -3.12 2.36 -2.22
C ALA A 17 -3.05 3.42 -3.33
N VAL A 18 -2.04 3.33 -4.20
CA VAL A 18 -1.88 4.20 -5.37
C VAL A 18 -3.02 4.01 -6.38
N HIS A 19 -3.37 2.77 -6.71
CA HIS A 19 -4.43 2.44 -7.67
C HIS A 19 -5.80 2.97 -7.21
N LEU A 20 -6.14 2.76 -5.94
CA LEU A 20 -7.40 3.22 -5.35
C LEU A 20 -7.48 4.75 -5.25
N ALA A 21 -6.35 5.44 -5.11
CA ALA A 21 -6.27 6.90 -5.18
C ALA A 21 -6.43 7.46 -6.61
N GLY A 22 -6.53 6.59 -7.63
CA GLY A 22 -6.79 6.96 -9.01
C GLY A 22 -5.69 7.80 -9.65
N GLU A 23 -6.07 8.73 -10.55
CA GLU A 23 -5.10 9.55 -11.28
C GLU A 23 -4.21 10.40 -10.36
N ALA A 24 -4.77 10.89 -9.24
CA ALA A 24 -4.00 11.62 -8.24
C ALA A 24 -2.93 10.72 -7.59
N GLY A 25 -3.26 9.46 -7.30
CA GLY A 25 -2.32 8.46 -6.80
C GLY A 25 -1.17 8.21 -7.78
N TYR A 26 -1.50 7.97 -9.06
CA TYR A 26 -0.47 7.76 -10.08
C TYR A 26 0.39 9.01 -10.32
N ALA A 27 -0.19 10.21 -10.28
CA ALA A 27 0.57 11.45 -10.36
C ALA A 27 1.57 11.57 -9.20
N LEU A 28 1.15 11.19 -8.00
CA LEU A 28 1.99 11.17 -6.80
C LEU A 28 3.12 10.13 -6.90
N GLU A 29 2.81 8.93 -7.39
CA GLU A 29 3.81 7.89 -7.66
C GLU A 29 4.85 8.34 -8.68
N ARG A 30 4.42 8.97 -9.78
CA ARG A 30 5.34 9.51 -10.80
C ARG A 30 6.30 10.56 -10.23
N HIS A 31 5.89 11.30 -9.21
CA HIS A 31 6.70 12.34 -8.60
C HIS A 31 7.64 11.82 -7.50
N TYR A 32 7.14 10.97 -6.61
CA TYR A 32 7.85 10.54 -5.40
C TYR A 32 8.37 9.09 -5.42
N GLY A 33 7.95 8.30 -6.41
CA GLY A 33 8.09 6.86 -6.41
C GLY A 33 7.04 6.15 -5.54
N TRP A 34 6.86 4.87 -5.80
CA TRP A 34 5.76 4.06 -5.27
C TRP A 34 5.71 3.99 -3.73
N CYS A 35 6.86 3.86 -3.06
CA CYS A 35 6.93 3.67 -1.61
C CYS A 35 6.51 4.93 -0.84
N LEU A 36 7.00 6.10 -1.26
CA LEU A 36 6.65 7.36 -0.61
C LEU A 36 5.24 7.81 -0.97
N ALA A 37 4.82 7.61 -2.22
CA ALA A 37 3.44 7.89 -2.64
C ALA A 37 2.42 7.10 -1.78
N ALA A 38 2.64 5.79 -1.60
CA ALA A 38 1.78 4.98 -0.76
C ALA A 38 1.75 5.46 0.71
N GLN A 39 2.89 5.80 1.31
CA GLN A 39 2.91 6.33 2.70
C GLN A 39 2.11 7.62 2.84
N LEU A 40 2.22 8.52 1.86
CA LEU A 40 1.47 9.78 1.87
C LEU A 40 -0.03 9.53 1.75
N ILE A 41 -0.44 8.60 0.88
CA ILE A 41 -1.85 8.20 0.74
C ILE A 41 -2.38 7.61 2.05
N TYR A 42 -1.65 6.68 2.65
CA TYR A 42 -2.02 6.06 3.93
C TYR A 42 -2.14 7.10 5.06
N ARG A 43 -1.16 8.00 5.17
CA ARG A 43 -1.16 9.11 6.14
C ARG A 43 -2.43 9.95 5.99
N ASP A 44 -2.76 10.35 4.76
CA ASP A 44 -3.91 11.21 4.49
C ASP A 44 -5.25 10.47 4.68
N SER A 45 -5.23 9.14 4.51
CA SER A 45 -6.35 8.24 4.79
C SER A 45 -6.50 7.92 6.28
N GLY A 46 -5.67 8.50 7.16
CA GLY A 46 -5.76 8.34 8.62
C GLY A 46 -5.06 7.10 9.18
N TYR A 47 -4.24 6.39 8.40
CA TYR A 47 -3.49 5.22 8.85
C TYR A 47 -1.99 5.41 8.66
N GLN A 48 -1.22 5.39 9.75
CA GLN A 48 0.24 5.46 9.64
C GLN A 48 0.82 4.07 9.42
N ILE A 49 1.57 3.92 8.33
CA ILE A 49 2.07 2.63 7.88
C ILE A 49 3.59 2.64 7.82
N SER A 50 4.23 1.61 8.37
CA SER A 50 5.68 1.46 8.24
C SER A 50 6.04 1.10 6.78
N PRO A 51 7.04 1.78 6.18
CA PRO A 51 7.48 1.48 4.82
C PRO A 51 8.05 0.07 4.67
N VAL A 52 8.59 -0.52 5.75
CA VAL A 52 9.14 -1.88 5.75
C VAL A 52 8.08 -2.87 5.28
N ARG A 53 6.81 -2.64 5.63
CA ARG A 53 5.76 -3.60 5.31
C ARG A 53 5.24 -3.57 3.88
N PHE A 54 5.85 -2.76 3.02
CA PHE A 54 5.69 -2.90 1.57
C PHE A 54 6.67 -3.90 0.95
N TYR A 55 7.64 -4.37 1.72
CA TYR A 55 8.66 -5.33 1.31
C TYR A 55 8.50 -6.69 2.02
N GLU A 56 7.45 -6.84 2.82
CA GLU A 56 7.09 -8.09 3.49
C GLU A 56 6.66 -9.16 2.48
N THR A 57 6.71 -10.41 2.94
CA THR A 57 6.16 -11.54 2.19
C THR A 57 4.64 -11.45 2.08
N ASN A 58 4.05 -12.18 1.14
CA ASN A 58 2.60 -12.23 0.99
C ASN A 58 1.90 -12.68 2.27
N ASP A 59 2.46 -13.68 2.95
CA ASP A 59 1.85 -14.25 4.16
C ASP A 59 1.80 -13.22 5.28
N GLU A 60 2.90 -12.47 5.50
CA GLU A 60 2.98 -11.38 6.48
C GLU A 60 2.02 -10.22 6.12
N ALA A 61 1.99 -9.83 4.85
CA ALA A 61 1.10 -8.77 4.37
C ALA A 61 -0.38 -9.14 4.54
N MET A 62 -0.76 -10.37 4.17
CA MET A 62 -2.14 -10.86 4.28
C MET A 62 -2.57 -11.05 5.73
N ALA A 63 -1.70 -11.57 6.59
CA ALA A 63 -1.98 -11.73 8.02
C ALA A 63 -2.30 -10.38 8.68
N ASP A 64 -1.55 -9.34 8.34
CA ASP A 64 -1.83 -8.01 8.86
C ASP A 64 -3.09 -7.37 8.27
N MET A 65 -3.33 -7.52 6.96
CA MET A 65 -4.57 -7.02 6.35
C MET A 65 -5.80 -7.65 7.00
N LYS A 66 -5.73 -8.95 7.30
CA LYS A 66 -6.77 -9.66 8.06
C LYS A 66 -6.94 -9.09 9.47
N ARG A 67 -5.84 -8.92 10.21
CA ARG A 67 -5.85 -8.30 11.55
C ARG A 67 -6.50 -6.91 11.54
N LEU A 68 -6.20 -6.09 10.54
CA LEU A 68 -6.78 -4.74 10.39
C LEU A 68 -8.29 -4.79 10.10
N ALA A 69 -8.72 -5.70 9.23
CA ALA A 69 -10.14 -5.90 8.93
C ALA A 69 -10.92 -6.32 10.17
N GLU A 70 -10.42 -7.30 10.92
CA GLU A 70 -11.03 -7.76 12.18
C GLU A 70 -11.08 -6.63 13.23
N SER A 71 -10.00 -5.85 13.35
CA SER A 71 -9.96 -4.71 14.28
C SER A 71 -10.92 -3.58 13.90
N ALA A 72 -11.24 -3.42 12.61
CA ALA A 72 -12.19 -2.42 12.12
C ALA A 72 -13.65 -2.85 12.36
N GLU A 73 -13.95 -4.15 12.29
CA GLU A 73 -15.27 -4.72 12.61
C GLU A 73 -15.60 -4.59 14.10
N ASP A 74 -14.63 -4.78 15.00
CA ASP A 74 -14.81 -4.62 16.45
C ASP A 74 -14.96 -3.15 16.89
N ALA A 75 -14.63 -2.20 16.02
CA ALA A 75 -14.71 -0.75 16.29
C ALA A 75 -15.96 -0.08 15.70
N ALA A 76 -16.82 -0.84 15.00
CA ALA A 76 -18.04 -0.37 14.34
C ALA A 76 -19.31 -0.71 15.14
#